data_AF-A0A6V7GX91-F1
#
_entry.id   AF-A0A6V7GX91-F1
#
_cell.length_a   1.000
_cell.length_b   1.000
_cell.length_c   1.000
_cell.angle_alpha   90.00
_cell.angle_beta   90.00
_cell.angle_gamma   90.00
#
_symmetry.space_group_name_H-M   'P 1'
#
loop_
_entity.id
_entity.type
_entity.pdbx_description
1 polymer ?
#
loop_
_entity_poly.entity_id
_entity_poly.type
_entity_poly.pdbx_seq_one_letter_code
_entity_poly.pdbx_strand_id
1 'polypeptide(L)'
;IGVQVGKGNVKVLPAKKDMRLDLIPVDYVVDTVICAAWHVTIHPDNEVKVYNCTSNADPLSWEKLKNIFLECSLEAPPNDILWYPYCKIVESRFLYNILNIFLHVFPAFVIDISLKLRGKKPIMMKINKYFNNLLTMLHYFSFHEWSFHRDNVYKMAEDIKVLKDSSKVRLDLRDMNWRKYIANYLLGGIKFILKEESDPIKAARRLS
;
A
#
# COMPACT_ATOMS: atom_id res chain seq x y z
N ILE A 1 -0.89 4.74 3.60
CA ILE A 1 -0.49 5.69 2.53
C ILE A 1 -1.57 5.78 1.46
N GLY A 2 -1.97 4.67 0.84
CA GLY A 2 -3.00 4.64 -0.22
C GLY A 2 -4.28 5.42 0.07
N VAL A 3 -4.91 5.22 1.23
CA VAL A 3 -6.12 5.98 1.65
C VAL A 3 -5.87 7.50 1.67
N GLN A 4 -4.68 7.94 2.06
CA GLN A 4 -4.36 9.38 2.16
C GLN A 4 -3.98 9.99 0.81
N VAL A 5 -3.47 9.19 -0.12
CA VAL A 5 -3.39 9.55 -1.55
C VAL A 5 -4.80 9.74 -2.11
N GLY A 6 -5.71 8.81 -1.79
CA GLY A 6 -7.12 8.90 -2.21
C GLY A 6 -7.89 10.09 -1.64
N LYS A 7 -7.51 10.59 -0.45
CA LYS A 7 -8.06 11.85 0.11
C LYS A 7 -7.41 13.12 -0.45
N GLY A 8 -6.40 12.99 -1.31
CA GLY A 8 -5.60 14.12 -1.82
C GLY A 8 -4.65 14.75 -0.80
N ASN A 9 -4.44 14.11 0.36
CA ASN A 9 -3.56 14.60 1.42
C ASN A 9 -2.08 14.36 1.08
N VAL A 10 -1.78 13.35 0.27
CA VAL A 10 -0.41 13.02 -0.17
C VAL A 10 -0.30 13.27 -1.68
N LYS A 11 0.32 14.40 -2.02
CA LYS A 11 0.50 14.90 -3.39
C LYS A 11 1.85 14.53 -4.03
N VAL A 12 2.86 14.21 -3.21
CA VAL A 12 4.18 13.80 -3.70
C VAL A 12 4.75 12.65 -2.89
N LEU A 13 5.34 11.65 -3.57
CA LEU A 13 6.00 10.49 -2.96
C LEU A 13 7.46 10.39 -3.44
N PRO A 14 8.43 10.16 -2.53
CA PRO A 14 9.81 9.91 -2.91
C PRO A 14 9.98 8.42 -3.22
N ALA A 15 10.07 8.06 -4.50
CA ALA A 15 10.28 6.69 -4.95
C ALA A 15 10.82 6.67 -6.39
N LYS A 16 11.41 5.54 -6.79
CA LYS A 16 11.66 5.19 -8.20
C LYS A 16 10.41 4.60 -8.83
N LYS A 17 9.97 5.14 -9.97
CA LYS A 17 8.67 4.80 -10.57
C LYS A 17 8.56 3.31 -10.95
N ASP A 18 9.61 2.81 -11.58
CA ASP A 18 9.67 1.46 -12.14
C ASP A 18 10.12 0.41 -11.10
N MET A 19 10.40 0.84 -9.87
CA MET A 19 10.84 -0.06 -8.81
C MET A 19 9.74 -1.05 -8.45
N ARG A 20 10.10 -2.33 -8.45
CA ARG A 20 9.25 -3.42 -7.99
C ARG A 20 8.97 -3.27 -6.50
N LEU A 21 7.69 -3.34 -6.14
CA LEU A 21 7.23 -3.38 -4.75
C LEU A 21 6.96 -4.83 -4.33
N ASP A 22 7.57 -5.22 -3.21
CA ASP A 22 7.29 -6.50 -2.56
C ASP A 22 6.01 -6.41 -1.70
N LEU A 23 4.88 -6.14 -2.37
CA LEU A 23 3.56 -6.12 -1.74
C LEU A 23 2.96 -7.52 -1.77
N ILE A 24 2.47 -7.99 -0.63
CA ILE A 24 1.86 -9.32 -0.50
C ILE A 24 0.60 -9.18 0.35
N PRO A 25 -0.57 -9.66 -0.11
CA PRO A 25 -1.74 -9.72 0.73
C PRO A 25 -1.54 -10.64 1.92
N VAL A 26 -2.05 -10.24 3.08
CA VAL A 26 -1.88 -10.99 4.33
C VAL A 26 -2.34 -12.45 4.24
N ASP A 27 -3.38 -12.74 3.46
CA ASP A 27 -3.89 -14.11 3.26
C ASP A 27 -2.81 -15.05 2.70
N TYR A 28 -1.99 -14.57 1.76
CA TYR A 28 -0.89 -15.37 1.18
C TYR A 28 0.22 -15.62 2.19
N VAL A 29 0.47 -14.65 3.08
CA VAL A 29 1.46 -14.82 4.16
C VAL A 29 0.96 -15.88 5.15
N VAL A 30 -0.31 -15.82 5.55
CA VAL A 30 -0.92 -16.82 6.44
C VAL A 30 -0.88 -18.21 5.82
N ASP A 31 -1.31 -18.34 4.57
CA ASP A 31 -1.27 -19.62 3.85
C ASP A 31 0.17 -20.16 3.74
N THR A 32 1.14 -19.29 3.45
CA THR A 32 2.56 -19.67 3.40
C THR A 32 3.05 -20.18 4.75
N VAL A 33 2.69 -19.54 5.87
CA VAL A 33 3.08 -19.97 7.21
C VAL A 33 2.49 -21.34 7.57
N ILE A 34 1.20 -21.55 7.29
CA ILE A 34 0.53 -22.83 7.54
C ILE A 34 1.17 -23.95 6.71
N CYS A 35 1.39 -23.67 5.42
CA CYS A 35 2.01 -24.60 4.49
C CYS A 35 3.45 -24.93 4.88
N ALA A 36 4.23 -23.94 5.34
CA ALA A 36 5.59 -24.14 5.79
C ALA A 36 5.66 -25.04 7.02
N ALA A 37 4.76 -24.82 8.00
CA ALA A 37 4.67 -25.67 9.19
C ALA A 37 4.34 -27.12 8.82
N TRP A 38 3.38 -27.33 7.91
CA TRP A 38 3.06 -28.65 7.39
C TRP A 38 4.26 -29.29 6.68
N HIS A 39 4.91 -28.56 5.77
CA HIS A 39 6.01 -29.06 4.95
C HIS A 39 7.25 -29.45 5.78
N VAL A 40 7.58 -28.69 6.83
CA VAL A 40 8.64 -29.07 7.78
C VAL A 40 8.28 -30.34 8.56
N THR A 41 7.01 -30.54 8.90
CA THR A 41 6.55 -31.71 9.67
C THR A 41 6.67 -33.00 8.87
N ILE A 42 6.38 -32.97 7.57
CA ILE A 42 6.45 -34.16 6.70
C ILE A 42 7.85 -34.42 6.13
N HIS A 43 8.72 -33.42 6.12
CA HIS A 43 10.12 -33.52 5.72
C HIS A 43 11.04 -33.18 6.91
N PRO A 44 11.07 -34.02 7.96
CA PRO A 44 11.93 -33.78 9.10
C PRO A 44 13.40 -33.91 8.66
N ASP A 45 14.15 -32.83 8.85
CA ASP A 45 15.60 -32.81 8.76
C ASP A 45 16.16 -31.92 9.87
N ASN A 46 17.47 -31.98 10.08
CA ASN A 46 18.16 -31.21 11.11
C ASN A 46 18.54 -29.80 10.62
N GLU A 47 18.01 -29.35 9.48
CA GLU A 47 18.35 -28.06 8.86
C GLU A 47 17.26 -27.02 9.08
N VAL A 48 17.68 -25.78 9.34
CA VAL A 48 16.73 -24.67 9.47
C VAL A 48 16.26 -24.23 8.08
N LYS A 49 14.99 -24.52 7.77
CA LYS A 49 14.37 -24.12 6.51
C LYS A 49 13.86 -22.68 6.58
N VAL A 50 14.24 -21.87 5.59
CA VAL A 50 13.75 -20.49 5.41
C VAL A 50 12.77 -20.45 4.24
N TYR A 51 11.56 -19.95 4.47
CA TYR A 51 10.50 -19.80 3.46
C TYR A 51 10.22 -18.32 3.22
N ASN A 52 10.72 -17.79 2.10
CA ASN A 52 10.51 -16.38 1.74
C ASN A 52 9.17 -16.20 0.99
N CYS A 53 8.20 -15.61 1.66
CA CYS A 53 6.94 -15.15 1.03
C CYS A 53 7.21 -13.81 0.35
N THR A 54 7.23 -13.77 -0.99
CA THR A 54 7.56 -12.56 -1.79
C THR A 54 6.74 -12.45 -3.09
N SER A 55 6.68 -11.25 -3.68
CA SER A 55 6.01 -10.95 -4.94
C SER A 55 6.92 -11.29 -6.14
N ASN A 56 6.89 -12.55 -6.62
CA ASN A 56 7.78 -12.96 -7.73
C ASN A 56 7.18 -12.75 -9.12
N ALA A 57 5.87 -12.95 -9.30
CA ALA A 57 5.34 -13.28 -10.63
C ALA A 57 4.52 -12.19 -11.34
N ASP A 58 3.86 -11.29 -10.60
CA ASP A 58 3.30 -10.04 -11.14
C ASP A 58 3.75 -8.88 -10.25
N PRO A 59 5.02 -8.45 -10.36
CA PRO A 59 5.54 -7.38 -9.52
C PRO A 59 4.84 -6.07 -9.82
N LEU A 60 4.28 -5.49 -8.78
CA LEU A 60 3.64 -4.20 -8.84
C LEU A 60 4.70 -3.11 -8.76
N SER A 61 4.80 -2.22 -9.75
CA SER A 61 5.67 -1.04 -9.64
C SER A 61 5.01 0.07 -8.83
N TRP A 62 5.80 0.99 -8.28
CA TRP A 62 5.25 2.18 -7.59
C TRP A 62 4.32 2.99 -8.48
N GLU A 63 4.65 3.13 -9.77
CA GLU A 63 3.78 3.84 -10.71
C GLU A 63 2.46 3.11 -10.96
N LYS A 64 2.49 1.80 -11.20
CA LYS A 64 1.28 0.97 -11.37
C LYS A 64 0.42 1.01 -10.12
N LEU A 65 1.01 0.87 -8.93
CA LEU A 65 0.31 1.00 -7.64
C LEU A 65 -0.38 2.36 -7.50
N LYS A 66 0.35 3.46 -7.77
CA LYS A 66 -0.16 4.83 -7.68
C LYS A 66 -1.33 5.05 -8.65
N ASN A 67 -1.23 4.59 -9.89
CA ASN A 67 -2.30 4.74 -10.88
C ASN A 67 -3.57 4.00 -10.43
N ILE A 68 -3.46 2.73 -10.01
CA ILE A 68 -4.60 1.96 -9.51
C ILE A 68 -5.24 2.64 -8.29
N PHE A 69 -4.43 3.11 -7.34
CA PHE A 69 -4.96 3.84 -6.19
C PHE A 69 -5.74 5.09 -6.59
N LEU A 70 -5.22 5.89 -7.53
CA LEU A 70 -5.89 7.10 -7.99
C LEU A 70 -7.21 6.76 -8.70
N GLU A 71 -7.20 5.81 -9.63
CA GLU A 71 -8.41 5.34 -10.33
C GLU A 71 -9.49 4.88 -9.35
N CYS A 72 -9.14 3.97 -8.44
CA CYS A 72 -10.10 3.46 -7.44
C CYS A 72 -10.58 4.55 -6.46
N SER A 73 -9.75 5.55 -6.16
CA SER A 73 -10.14 6.68 -5.31
C SER A 73 -11.09 7.65 -6.01
N LEU A 74 -11.02 7.77 -7.33
CA LEU A 74 -11.96 8.57 -8.11
C LEU A 74 -13.29 7.84 -8.31
N GLU A 75 -13.28 6.50 -8.41
CA GLU A 75 -14.49 5.68 -8.46
C GLU A 75 -15.24 5.62 -7.12
N ALA A 76 -14.51 5.60 -6.00
CA ALA A 76 -15.07 5.56 -4.66
C ALA A 76 -14.40 6.60 -3.74
N PRO A 77 -14.67 7.90 -3.94
CA PRO A 77 -14.04 8.95 -3.16
C PRO A 77 -14.51 8.95 -1.71
N PRO A 78 -13.60 9.11 -0.73
CA PRO A 78 -13.96 9.35 0.67
C PRO A 78 -14.87 10.58 0.84
N ASN A 79 -15.60 10.65 1.95
CA ASN A 79 -16.51 11.76 2.24
C ASN A 79 -15.78 13.08 2.48
N ASP A 80 -14.68 13.04 3.24
CA ASP A 80 -13.91 14.23 3.63
C ASP A 80 -12.68 14.41 2.73
N ILE A 81 -12.90 14.65 1.44
CA ILE A 81 -11.82 15.01 0.50
C ILE A 81 -11.46 16.48 0.68
N LEU A 82 -10.19 16.73 1.00
CA LEU A 82 -9.66 18.08 1.13
C LEU A 82 -9.16 18.63 -0.21
N TRP A 83 -8.63 17.74 -1.06
CA TRP A 83 -8.06 18.08 -2.36
C TRP A 83 -8.37 16.99 -3.37
N TYR A 84 -8.46 17.36 -4.65
CA TYR A 84 -8.58 16.38 -5.74
C TYR A 84 -7.48 15.29 -5.62
N PRO A 85 -7.83 13.99 -5.72
CA PRO A 85 -6.86 12.90 -5.64
C PRO A 85 -5.78 13.04 -6.72
N TYR A 86 -4.55 13.32 -6.28
CA TYR A 86 -3.40 13.47 -7.17
C TYR A 86 -2.14 13.07 -6.41
N CYS A 87 -1.21 12.41 -7.11
CA CYS A 87 0.08 12.06 -6.54
C CYS A 87 1.17 12.03 -7.61
N LYS A 88 2.30 12.69 -7.35
CA LYS A 88 3.50 12.67 -8.19
C LYS A 88 4.59 11.84 -7.52
N ILE A 89 5.14 10.85 -8.22
CA ILE A 89 6.33 10.13 -7.78
C ILE A 89 7.57 10.90 -8.25
N VAL A 90 8.53 11.11 -7.35
CA VAL A 90 9.75 11.89 -7.59
C VAL A 90 10.96 11.15 -7.06
N GLU A 91 11.97 11.01 -7.90
CA GLU A 91 13.23 10.33 -7.55
C GLU A 91 14.26 11.29 -6.96
N SER A 92 14.31 12.52 -7.45
CA SER A 92 15.24 13.53 -6.94
C SER A 92 14.84 13.97 -5.54
N ARG A 93 15.71 13.71 -4.56
CA ARG A 93 15.53 14.13 -3.16
C ARG A 93 15.39 15.65 -3.05
N PHE A 94 16.14 16.41 -3.85
CA PHE A 94 16.05 17.86 -3.88
C PHE A 94 14.67 18.34 -4.34
N LEU A 95 14.19 17.81 -5.47
CA LEU A 95 12.87 18.16 -6.00
C LEU A 95 11.75 17.71 -5.05
N TYR A 96 11.88 16.52 -4.44
CA TYR A 96 10.94 16.05 -3.43
C TYR A 96 10.86 17.02 -2.24
N ASN A 97 12.00 17.48 -1.71
CA ASN A 97 12.01 18.42 -0.58
C ASN A 97 11.30 19.74 -0.91
N ILE A 98 11.56 20.30 -2.09
CA ILE A 98 10.88 21.52 -2.57
C ILE A 98 9.36 21.27 -2.63
N LEU A 99 8.94 20.22 -3.34
CA LEU A 99 7.52 19.91 -3.50
C LEU A 99 6.84 19.59 -2.17
N ASN A 100 7.53 18.91 -1.25
CA ASN A 100 7.01 18.60 0.09
C ASN A 100 6.72 19.87 0.89
N ILE A 101 7.60 20.88 0.80
CA ILE A 101 7.39 22.17 1.46
C ILE A 101 6.12 22.83 0.90
N PHE A 102 5.99 22.95 -0.42
CA PHE A 102 4.89 23.69 -1.04
C PHE A 102 3.55 22.94 -1.08
N LEU A 103 3.57 21.61 -1.24
CA LEU A 103 2.35 20.81 -1.44
C LEU A 103 1.84 20.16 -0.16
N HIS A 104 2.69 19.97 0.85
CA HIS A 104 2.28 19.38 2.13
C HIS A 104 2.45 20.37 3.27
N VAL A 105 3.68 20.80 3.57
CA VAL A 105 4.01 21.51 4.82
C VAL A 105 3.35 22.89 4.88
N PHE A 106 3.52 23.71 3.85
CA PHE A 106 2.97 25.06 3.80
C PHE A 106 1.44 25.09 3.86
N PRO A 107 0.70 24.29 3.05
CA PRO A 107 -0.76 24.22 3.16
C PRO A 107 -1.23 23.75 4.55
N ALA A 108 -0.59 22.74 5.13
CA ALA A 108 -0.96 22.26 6.46
C ALA A 108 -0.74 23.31 7.56
N PHE A 109 0.34 24.09 7.46
CA PHE A 109 0.61 25.20 8.37
C PHE A 109 -0.46 26.28 8.29
N VAL A 110 -0.85 26.68 7.08
CA VAL A 110 -1.93 27.67 6.85
C VAL A 110 -3.27 27.17 7.41
N ILE A 111 -3.61 25.90 7.16
CA ILE A 111 -4.85 25.29 7.68
C ILE A 111 -4.83 25.29 9.21
N ASP A 112 -3.73 24.88 9.85
CA ASP A 112 -3.63 24.84 11.30
C ASP A 112 -3.69 26.23 11.94
N ILE A 113 -3.14 27.27 11.30
CA ILE A 113 -3.32 28.66 11.74
C ILE A 113 -4.81 29.04 11.67
N SER A 114 -5.48 28.78 10.55
CA SER A 114 -6.90 29.09 10.40
C SER A 114 -7.77 28.36 11.44
N LEU A 115 -7.46 27.09 11.73
CA LEU A 115 -8.13 26.34 12.79
C LEU A 115 -7.91 26.98 14.16
N LYS A 116 -6.67 27.35 14.51
CA LYS A 116 -6.36 28.04 15.77
C LYS A 116 -7.12 29.36 15.92
N LEU A 117 -7.15 30.18 14.85
CA LEU A 117 -7.87 31.46 14.85
C LEU A 117 -9.39 31.27 15.04
N ARG A 118 -9.93 30.12 14.65
CA ARG A 118 -11.34 29.73 14.86
C ARG A 118 -11.58 28.98 16.17
N GLY A 119 -10.61 28.94 17.09
CA GLY A 119 -10.70 28.19 18.35
C GLY A 119 -10.73 26.66 18.19
N LYS A 120 -10.38 26.15 16.99
CA LYS A 120 -10.34 24.71 16.71
C LYS A 120 -8.93 24.15 16.92
N LYS A 121 -8.86 22.86 17.20
CA LYS A 121 -7.60 22.14 17.43
C LYS A 121 -6.82 21.96 16.10
N PRO A 122 -5.56 22.40 16.00
CA PRO A 122 -4.71 22.15 14.84
C PRO A 122 -4.34 20.67 14.74
N ILE A 123 -4.37 20.12 13.53
CA ILE A 123 -4.16 18.69 13.27
C ILE A 123 -3.31 18.41 12.02
N MET A 124 -3.28 19.30 11.03
CA MET A 124 -2.68 19.02 9.72
C MET A 124 -1.16 18.90 9.77
N MET A 125 -0.48 19.72 10.58
CA MET A 125 0.96 19.61 10.77
C MET A 125 1.34 18.30 11.47
N LYS A 126 0.48 17.76 12.35
CA LYS A 126 0.71 16.46 13.00
C LYS A 126 0.62 15.33 11.99
N ILE A 127 -0.39 15.36 11.12
CA ILE A 127 -0.56 14.40 10.03
C ILE A 127 0.66 14.44 9.09
N ASN A 128 1.08 15.63 8.66
CA ASN A 128 2.26 15.77 7.81
C ASN A 128 3.55 15.27 8.48
N LYS A 129 3.77 15.55 9.77
CA LYS A 129 4.95 15.06 10.49
C LYS A 129 4.98 13.53 10.53
N TYR A 130 3.83 12.91 10.82
CA TYR A 130 3.69 11.46 10.77
C TYR A 130 4.00 10.90 9.37
N PHE A 131 3.46 11.52 8.32
CA PHE A 131 3.70 11.11 6.94
C PHE A 131 5.15 11.24 6.52
N ASN A 132 5.80 12.36 6.83
CA ASN A 132 7.22 12.56 6.52
C ASN A 132 8.11 11.54 7.24
N ASN A 133 7.82 11.21 8.50
CA ASN A 133 8.54 10.16 9.22
C ASN A 133 8.34 8.80 8.56
N LEU A 134 7.11 8.45 8.17
CA LEU A 134 6.81 7.21 7.46
C LEU A 134 7.57 7.10 6.12
N LEU A 135 7.55 8.17 5.32
CA LEU A 135 8.27 8.21 4.05
C LEU A 135 9.78 8.16 4.22
N THR A 136 10.31 8.73 5.30
CA THR A 136 11.73 8.64 5.64
C THR A 136 12.12 7.20 5.96
N MET A 137 11.31 6.49 6.75
CA MET A 137 11.54 5.07 7.06
C MET A 137 11.47 4.19 5.81
N LEU A 138 10.52 4.48 4.91
CA LEU A 138 10.33 3.72 3.67
C LEU A 138 11.33 4.09 2.57
N HIS A 139 12.08 5.19 2.72
CA HIS A 139 12.93 5.72 1.66
C HIS A 139 13.90 4.67 1.11
N TYR A 140 14.52 3.86 1.97
CA TYR A 140 15.45 2.84 1.49
C TYR A 140 14.76 1.81 0.57
N PHE A 141 13.57 1.34 0.97
CA PHE A 141 12.79 0.36 0.22
C PHE A 141 12.15 0.94 -1.06
N SER A 142 11.81 2.23 -1.07
CA SER A 142 11.24 2.90 -2.24
C SER A 142 12.26 3.13 -3.38
N PHE A 143 13.55 2.91 -3.12
CA PHE A 143 14.65 3.20 -4.04
C PHE A 143 15.56 1.99 -4.32
N HIS A 144 15.26 0.82 -3.74
CA HIS A 144 16.03 -0.41 -3.92
C HIS A 144 15.10 -1.60 -4.14
N GLU A 145 15.48 -2.51 -5.03
CA GLU A 145 14.79 -3.77 -5.24
C GLU A 145 15.45 -4.88 -4.45
N TRP A 146 14.66 -5.87 -4.11
CA TRP A 146 15.09 -7.03 -3.33
C TRP A 146 14.69 -8.28 -4.07
N SER A 147 15.66 -9.16 -4.27
CA SER A 147 15.43 -10.50 -4.78
C SER A 147 15.71 -11.48 -3.65
N PHE A 148 14.74 -12.34 -3.36
CA PHE A 148 14.86 -13.35 -2.32
C PHE A 148 14.83 -14.72 -2.98
N HIS A 149 15.70 -15.63 -2.54
CA HIS A 149 15.66 -17.03 -2.94
C HIS A 149 14.39 -17.70 -2.40
N ARG A 150 13.76 -18.55 -3.22
CA ARG A 150 12.45 -19.14 -2.92
C ARG A 150 12.40 -20.65 -3.08
N ASP A 151 13.55 -21.31 -3.15
CA ASP A 151 13.63 -22.74 -3.48
C ASP A 151 12.78 -23.61 -2.54
N ASN A 152 12.78 -23.30 -1.24
CA ASN A 152 11.96 -23.99 -0.26
C ASN A 152 10.45 -23.77 -0.46
N VAL A 153 10.04 -22.58 -0.91
CA VAL A 153 8.63 -22.27 -1.19
C VAL A 153 8.18 -22.98 -2.47
N TYR A 154 9.05 -23.07 -3.49
CA TYR A 154 8.73 -23.80 -4.72
C TYR A 154 8.56 -25.30 -4.46
N LYS A 155 9.51 -25.93 -3.76
CA LYS A 155 9.41 -27.34 -3.36
C LYS A 155 8.14 -27.62 -2.56
N MET A 156 7.89 -26.80 -1.53
CA MET A 156 6.66 -26.90 -0.72
C MET A 156 5.40 -26.76 -1.57
N ALA A 157 5.35 -25.79 -2.48
CA ALA A 157 4.19 -25.60 -3.34
C ALA A 157 3.98 -26.76 -4.32
N GLU A 158 5.04 -27.42 -4.78
CA GLU A 158 4.96 -28.64 -5.60
C GLU A 158 4.35 -29.81 -4.83
N ASP A 159 4.81 -30.05 -3.60
CA ASP A 159 4.25 -31.11 -2.75
C ASP A 159 2.77 -30.87 -2.42
N ILE A 160 2.40 -29.61 -2.17
CA ILE A 160 1.03 -29.22 -1.88
C ILE A 160 0.11 -29.46 -3.07
N LYS A 161 0.57 -29.23 -4.32
CA LYS A 161 -0.26 -29.43 -5.52
C LYS A 161 -0.78 -30.86 -5.65
N VAL A 162 -0.09 -31.84 -5.08
CA VAL A 162 -0.49 -33.26 -5.11
C VAL A 162 -1.62 -33.54 -4.10
N LEU A 163 -1.84 -32.65 -3.12
CA LEU A 163 -2.91 -32.79 -2.14
C LEU A 163 -4.29 -32.46 -2.73
N LYS A 164 -5.33 -33.15 -2.26
CA LYS A 164 -6.73 -32.91 -2.66
C LYS A 164 -7.22 -31.49 -2.34
N ASP A 165 -6.68 -30.91 -1.28
CA ASP A 165 -7.09 -29.60 -0.75
C ASP A 165 -6.21 -28.45 -1.24
N SER A 166 -5.34 -28.68 -2.23
CA SER A 166 -4.38 -27.70 -2.75
C SER A 166 -5.01 -26.39 -3.23
N SER A 167 -6.26 -26.43 -3.71
CA SER A 167 -7.01 -25.27 -4.18
C SER A 167 -7.45 -24.32 -3.06
N LYS A 168 -7.39 -24.74 -1.79
CA LYS A 168 -7.77 -23.94 -0.63
C LYS A 168 -6.70 -22.95 -0.20
N VAL A 169 -5.43 -23.17 -0.60
CA VAL A 169 -4.29 -22.35 -0.20
C VAL A 169 -3.79 -21.49 -1.35
N ARG A 170 -3.36 -20.27 -1.04
CA ARG A 170 -2.82 -19.31 -2.00
C ARG A 170 -1.34 -19.07 -1.74
N LEU A 171 -0.50 -19.67 -2.58
CA LEU A 171 0.96 -19.60 -2.45
C LEU A 171 1.65 -18.84 -3.59
N ASP A 172 0.90 -18.48 -4.63
CA ASP A 172 1.42 -17.85 -5.84
C ASP A 172 0.58 -16.65 -6.28
N LEU A 173 1.26 -15.52 -6.50
CA LEU A 173 0.66 -14.25 -6.87
C LEU A 173 0.45 -14.08 -8.38
N ARG A 174 0.75 -15.10 -9.21
CA ARG A 174 0.51 -15.05 -10.67
C ARG A 174 -0.91 -14.63 -11.06
N ASP A 175 -1.91 -15.16 -10.34
CA ASP A 175 -3.31 -14.88 -10.63
C ASP A 175 -3.85 -13.67 -9.84
N MET A 176 -2.96 -12.83 -9.29
CA MET A 176 -3.34 -11.68 -8.48
C MET A 176 -3.98 -10.58 -9.34
N ASN A 177 -5.23 -10.24 -9.03
CA ASN A 177 -5.86 -9.05 -9.57
C ASN A 177 -5.60 -7.84 -8.66
N TRP A 178 -4.49 -7.14 -8.90
CA TRP A 178 -4.08 -5.97 -8.10
C TRP A 178 -5.14 -4.87 -8.05
N ARG A 179 -5.86 -4.60 -9.15
CA ARG A 179 -6.92 -3.58 -9.17
C ARG A 179 -8.04 -3.94 -8.21
N LYS A 180 -8.55 -5.17 -8.27
CA LYS A 180 -9.61 -5.65 -7.36
C LYS A 180 -9.14 -5.64 -5.91
N TYR A 181 -7.91 -6.08 -5.65
CA TYR A 181 -7.33 -6.07 -4.31
C TYR A 181 -7.25 -4.65 -3.74
N ILE A 182 -6.70 -3.70 -4.50
CA ILE A 182 -6.54 -2.29 -4.08
C ILE A 182 -7.89 -1.59 -3.92
N ALA A 183 -8.86 -1.86 -4.79
CA ALA A 183 -10.23 -1.35 -4.65
C ALA A 183 -10.86 -1.82 -3.33
N ASN A 184 -10.78 -3.11 -3.02
CA ASN A 184 -11.28 -3.66 -1.75
C ASN A 184 -10.53 -3.08 -0.54
N TYR A 185 -9.21 -2.91 -0.65
CA TYR A 185 -8.39 -2.27 0.38
C TYR A 185 -8.84 -0.83 0.64
N LEU A 186 -9.11 -0.04 -0.40
CA LEU A 186 -9.59 1.34 -0.27
C LEU A 186 -10.98 1.40 0.35
N LEU A 187 -11.93 0.59 -0.13
CA LEU A 187 -13.28 0.52 0.43
C LEU A 187 -13.26 0.10 1.90
N GLY A 188 -12.42 -0.89 2.25
CA GLY A 188 -12.17 -1.27 3.63
C GLY A 188 -11.58 -0.13 4.45
N GLY A 189 -10.62 0.61 3.89
CA GLY A 189 -10.06 1.81 4.51
C GLY A 189 -11.13 2.87 4.81
N ILE A 190 -11.99 3.17 3.85
CA ILE A 190 -13.09 4.14 4.02
C ILE A 190 -14.05 3.67 5.11
N LYS A 191 -14.50 2.41 5.04
CA LYS A 191 -15.48 1.86 5.97
C LYS A 191 -14.93 1.69 7.39
N PHE A 192 -13.75 1.10 7.54
CA PHE A 192 -13.25 0.66 8.85
C PHE A 192 -12.24 1.62 9.47
N ILE A 193 -11.44 2.35 8.67
CA ILE A 193 -10.45 3.30 9.18
C ILE A 193 -11.04 4.71 9.27
N LEU A 194 -11.70 5.16 8.20
CA LEU A 194 -12.34 6.49 8.19
C LEU A 194 -13.72 6.48 8.84
N LYS A 195 -14.35 5.30 9.00
CA LYS A 195 -15.70 5.13 9.55
C LYS A 195 -16.76 5.92 8.75
N GLU A 196 -16.58 5.96 7.44
CA GLU A 196 -17.46 6.66 6.51
C GLU A 196 -18.40 5.65 5.85
N GLU A 197 -19.69 5.99 5.71
CA GLU A 197 -20.61 5.24 4.86
C GLU A 197 -20.39 5.61 3.39
N SER A 198 -20.29 4.60 2.52
CA SER A 198 -20.12 4.78 1.08
C SER A 198 -21.46 5.22 0.47
N ASP A 199 -21.62 6.51 0.20
CA ASP A 199 -22.71 7.06 -0.62
C ASP A 199 -22.14 7.47 -2.00
N PRO A 200 -22.34 6.64 -3.05
CA PRO A 200 -21.80 6.90 -4.38
C PRO A 200 -22.29 8.21 -5.00
N ILE A 201 -23.48 8.68 -4.62
CA ILE A 201 -24.12 9.87 -5.20
C ILE A 201 -23.52 11.16 -4.62
N LYS A 202 -23.23 11.17 -3.31
CA LYS A 202 -22.50 12.28 -2.66
C LYS A 202 -21.03 12.32 -3.06
N ALA A 203 -20.44 11.16 -3.31
CA ALA A 203 -19.09 10.98 -3.82
C ALA A 203 -18.87 11.71 -5.17
N ALA A 204 -19.75 11.49 -6.15
CA ALA A 204 -19.63 12.04 -7.50
C ALA A 204 -19.73 13.58 -7.57
N ARG A 205 -20.54 14.22 -6.70
CA ARG A 205 -20.71 15.69 -6.66
C ARG A 205 -19.53 16.46 -6.07
N ARG A 206 -18.56 15.78 -5.44
CA ARG A 206 -17.42 16.43 -4.75
C ARG A 206 -16.16 16.51 -5.61
N LEU A 207 -16.14 15.80 -6.74
CA LEU A 207 -15.00 15.76 -7.67
C LEU A 207 -15.24 16.60 -8.94
N SER A 208 -16.44 17.17 -9.10
CA SER A 208 -16.81 18.15 -10.15
C SER A 208 -16.50 19.58 -9.71
#